data_AF-A0AA95MX34-F1
#
_entry.id   AF-A0AA95MX34-F1
#
_cell.length_a   1.000
_cell.length_b   1.000
_cell.length_c   1.000
_cell.angle_alpha   90.00
_cell.angle_beta   90.00
_cell.angle_gamma   90.00
#
_symmetry.space_group_name_H-M   'P 1'
#
loop_
_entity.id
_entity.type
_entity.pdbx_description
1 polymer ?
#
loop_
_entity_poly.entity_id
_entity_poly.type
_entity_poly.pdbx_seq_one_letter_code
_entity_poly.pdbx_strand_id
1 'polypeptide(L)' 'MFLSNYGGEIDPSWVRARIKEYGVKANITNVRVSPHTFRHTFAKFYILIGGDAFTLQRFLDHSTMNMVRKYVH' A
#
# COMPACT_ATOMS: atom_id res chain seq x y z
N MET A 1 -10.36 -10.22 9.04
CA MET A 1 -11.50 -9.99 8.12
C MET A 1 -12.16 -8.68 8.51
N PHE A 2 -12.52 -7.81 7.55
CA PHE A 2 -13.19 -6.53 7.83
C PHE A 2 -14.64 -6.60 7.37
N LEU A 3 -15.57 -6.20 8.23
CA LEU A 3 -17.01 -6.24 7.98
C LEU A 3 -17.53 -4.88 7.54
N SER A 4 -18.57 -4.92 6.70
CA SER A 4 -19.41 -3.78 6.39
C SER A 4 -20.39 -3.50 7.55
N ASN A 5 -21.02 -2.33 7.52
CA ASN A 5 -22.06 -1.96 8.49
C ASN A 5 -23.31 -2.87 8.44
N TYR A 6 -23.44 -3.70 7.39
CA TYR A 6 -24.51 -4.68 7.23
C TYR A 6 -24.08 -6.10 7.67
N GLY A 7 -22.90 -6.25 8.28
CA GLY A 7 -22.38 -7.52 8.77
C GLY A 7 -21.76 -8.45 7.72
N GLY A 8 -21.88 -8.12 6.42
CA GLY A 8 -21.20 -8.82 5.32
C GLY A 8 -19.76 -8.36 5.09
N GLU A 9 -19.01 -9.06 4.22
CA GLU A 9 -17.65 -8.66 3.84
C GLU A 9 -17.61 -7.25 3.25
N ILE A 10 -16.56 -6.48 3.55
CA ILE A 10 -16.36 -5.21 2.87
C ILE A 10 -15.97 -5.45 1.41
N ASP A 11 -16.67 -4.81 0.48
CA ASP A 11 -16.25 -4.82 -0.92
C ASP A 11 -14.97 -3.96 -1.09
N PRO A 12 -13.88 -4.52 -1.65
CA PRO A 12 -12.64 -3.79 -1.90
C PRO A 12 -12.79 -2.50 -2.72
N SER A 13 -13.86 -2.36 -3.50
CA SER A 13 -14.20 -1.13 -4.23
C SER A 13 -14.45 0.05 -3.28
N TRP A 14 -15.11 -0.20 -2.14
CA TRP A 14 -15.37 0.81 -1.12
C TRP A 14 -14.10 1.31 -0.48
N VAL A 15 -13.18 0.40 -0.14
CA VAL A 15 -11.87 0.76 0.43
C VAL A 15 -11.09 1.65 -0.56
N ARG A 16 -11.08 1.27 -1.85
CA ARG A 16 -10.44 2.09 -2.90
C ARG A 16 -11.07 3.48 -3.01
N ALA A 17 -12.40 3.57 -2.97
CA ALA A 17 -13.13 4.83 -3.04
C ALA A 17 -12.80 5.74 -1.84
N ARG A 18 -12.81 5.18 -0.61
CA ARG A 18 -12.46 5.90 0.61
C ARG A 18 -11.03 6.40 0.62
N ILE A 19 -10.07 5.57 0.19
CA ILE A 19 -8.67 5.98 0.08
C ILE A 19 -8.50 7.16 -0.89
N LYS A 20 -9.20 7.13 -2.04
CA LYS A 20 -9.20 8.25 -2.99
C LYS A 20 -9.80 9.52 -2.37
N GLU A 21 -10.92 9.40 -1.67
CA GLU A 21 -11.58 10.51 -0.97
C GLU A 21 -10.65 11.16 0.07
N TYR A 22 -9.94 10.35 0.87
CA TYR A 22 -8.96 10.87 1.84
C TYR A 22 -7.77 11.56 1.15
N GLY A 23 -7.34 11.06 -0.01
CA GLY A 23 -6.32 11.73 -0.82
C GLY A 23 -6.72 13.16 -1.22
N VAL A 24 -7.97 13.34 -1.64
CA VAL A 24 -8.52 14.67 -1.96
C VAL A 24 -8.59 15.55 -0.72
N LYS A 25 -9.10 15.02 0.41
CA LYS A 25 -9.18 15.76 1.68
C LYS A 25 -7.81 16.19 2.22
N ALA A 26 -6.77 15.40 1.95
CA ALA A 26 -5.40 15.71 2.32
C ALA A 26 -4.69 16.66 1.32
N ASN A 27 -5.40 17.18 0.30
CA ASN A 27 -4.85 18.01 -0.77
C ASN A 27 -3.67 17.37 -1.52
N ILE A 28 -3.66 16.04 -1.64
CA ILE A 28 -2.63 15.33 -2.41
C ILE A 28 -2.96 15.48 -3.89
N THR A 29 -2.17 16.29 -4.59
CA THR A 29 -2.28 16.53 -6.03
C THR A 29 -1.11 15.86 -6.76
N ASN A 30 -1.28 15.58 -8.05
CA ASN A 30 -0.25 15.00 -8.94
C ASN A 30 0.18 13.55 -8.67
N VAL A 31 -0.47 12.85 -7.74
CA VAL A 31 -0.24 11.41 -7.54
C VAL A 31 -1.57 10.66 -7.45
N ARG A 32 -1.60 9.45 -8.02
CA ARG A 32 -2.75 8.56 -7.84
C ARG A 32 -2.75 8.02 -6.40
N VAL A 33 -3.74 8.42 -5.61
CA VAL A 33 -3.95 7.88 -4.25
C VAL A 33 -4.73 6.56 -4.34
N SER A 34 -4.07 5.44 -4.03
CA SER A 34 -4.65 4.09 -4.12
C SER A 34 -3.93 3.09 -3.20
N PRO A 35 -4.54 1.94 -2.85
CA PRO A 35 -3.89 0.91 -2.03
C PRO A 35 -2.50 0.49 -2.55
N HIS A 36 -2.34 0.35 -3.86
CA HIS A 36 -1.04 -0.02 -4.47
C HIS A 36 0.00 1.10 -4.30
N THR A 37 -0.41 2.37 -4.35
CA THR A 37 0.46 3.51 -4.08
C THR A 37 0.94 3.48 -2.63
N PHE A 38 0.03 3.25 -1.67
CA PHE A 38 0.39 3.12 -0.25
C PHE A 38 1.37 1.98 -0.02
N ARG A 39 1.15 0.82 -0.66
CA ARG A 39 2.09 -0.31 -0.58
C ARG A 39 3.47 0.04 -1.13
N HIS A 40 3.53 0.78 -2.23
CA HIS A 40 4.80 1.25 -2.79
C HIS A 40 5.49 2.25 -1.85
N THR A 41 4.72 3.19 -1.29
CA THR A 41 5.21 4.18 -0.32
C THR A 41 5.76 3.51 0.93
N PHE A 42 5.05 2.54 1.50
CA PHE A 42 5.52 1.70 2.61
C PHE A 42 6.86 1.03 2.29
N ALA A 43 6.94 0.35 1.14
CA ALA A 43 8.14 -0.37 0.75
C ALA A 43 9.36 0.55 0.55
N LYS A 44 9.15 1.73 -0.04
CA LYS A 44 10.18 2.77 -0.16
C LYS A 44 10.62 3.28 1.21
N PHE A 45 9.69 3.68 2.07
CA PHE A 45 10.03 4.20 3.39
C PHE A 45 10.74 3.16 4.25
N TYR A 46 10.32 1.89 4.21
CA TYR A 46 10.95 0.82 4.96
C TYR A 46 12.44 0.66 4.62
N ILE A 47 12.80 0.70 3.33
CA ILE A 47 14.21 0.67 2.91
C ILE A 47 14.94 1.96 3.32
N LEU A 48 14.31 3.12 3.15
CA LEU A 48 14.92 4.42 3.48
C LEU A 48 15.28 4.55 4.96
N ILE A 49 14.51 3.95 5.86
CA ILE A 49 14.82 3.93 7.30
C ILE A 49 15.82 2.82 7.70
N GLY A 50 16.43 2.14 6.72
CA GLY A 50 17.44 1.10 6.96
C GLY A 50 16.89 -0.31 7.16
N GLY A 51 15.62 -0.56 6.81
CA GLY A 51 15.04 -1.90 6.84
C GLY A 51 15.68 -2.85 5.81
N ASP A 52 15.69 -4.15 6.10
CA ASP A 52 16.36 -5.14 5.27
C ASP A 52 15.47 -5.70 4.15
N ALA A 53 16.06 -5.93 2.97
CA ALA A 53 15.30 -6.32 1.78
C ALA A 53 14.64 -7.71 1.88
N PHE A 54 15.17 -8.63 2.69
CA PHE A 54 14.58 -9.95 2.87
C PHE A 54 13.32 -9.90 3.74
N THR A 55 13.34 -9.13 4.81
CA THR A 55 12.15 -8.86 5.63
C THR A 55 11.10 -8.11 4.82
N LEU A 56 11.50 -7.13 4.01
CA LEU A 56 10.56 -6.45 3.12
C LEU A 56 9.91 -7.42 2.12
N GLN A 57 10.68 -8.37 1.57
CA GLN A 57 10.14 -9.41 0.70
C GLN A 57 9.02 -10.19 1.39
N ARG A 58 9.22 -10.56 2.66
CA ARG A 58 8.23 -11.31 3.45
C ARG A 58 7.00 -10.46 3.80
N PHE A 59 7.17 -9.20 4.18
CA PHE A 59 6.05 -8.29 4.45
C PHE A 59 5.17 -8.05 3.24
N LEU A 60 5.78 -8.00 2.06
CA LEU A 60 5.06 -7.83 0.81
C LEU A 60 4.58 -9.17 0.23
N ASP A 61 4.95 -10.31 0.79
CA ASP A 61 4.66 -11.61 0.19
C ASP A 61 5.09 -11.69 -1.30
N HIS A 62 6.30 -11.19 -1.56
CA HIS A 62 6.89 -11.22 -2.90
C HIS A 62 7.60 -12.55 -3.14
N SER A 63 7.24 -13.24 -4.22
CA SER A 63 7.85 -14.53 -4.57
C SER A 63 9.34 -14.45 -4.96
N THR A 64 9.83 -13.27 -5.35
CA THR A 64 11.23 -13.08 -5.78
C THR A 64 11.83 -11.78 -5.28
N MET A 65 13.15 -11.79 -5.05
CA MET A 65 13.92 -10.60 -4.68
C MET A 65 13.96 -9.53 -5.77
N ASN A 66 13.77 -9.89 -7.04
CA ASN A 66 13.69 -8.93 -8.14
C ASN A 66 12.52 -7.94 -7.96
N MET A 67 11.42 -8.36 -7.34
CA MET A 67 10.30 -7.46 -7.06
C MET A 67 10.62 -6.43 -5.97
N VAL A 68 11.50 -6.77 -5.02
CA VAL A 68 11.93 -5.86 -3.95
C VAL A 68 12.98 -4.87 -4.43
N ARG A 69 13.83 -5.26 -5.39
CA ARG A 69 14.85 -4.37 -5.99
C ARG A 69 14.29 -3.04 -6.49
N LYS A 70 13.03 -3.03 -6.96
CA LYS A 70 12.30 -1.81 -7.36
C LYS A 70 12.25 -0.72 -6.28
N TYR A 71 12.43 -1.06 -5.01
CA TYR A 71 12.40 -0.11 -3.88
C TYR A 71 13.78 0.35 -3.42
N VAL A 72 14.82 -0.43 -3.71
CA VAL A 72 16.20 -0.21 -3.24
C VAL A 72 17.01 0.73 -4.15
N HIS A 73 16.56 0.92 -5.39
CA HIS A 73 17.15 1.88 -6.34
C HIS A 73 16.67 3.31 -6.12
#